data_AF-A0A7S4GA60-F1
#
_entry.id   AF-A0A7S4GA60-F1
#
_cell.length_a   1.000
_cell.length_b   1.000
_cell.length_c   1.000
_cell.angle_alpha   90.00
_cell.angle_beta   90.00
_cell.angle_gamma   90.00
#
_symmetry.space_group_name_H-M   'P 1'
#
loop_
_entity.id
_entity.type
_entity.pdbx_description
1 polymer ?
#
loop_
_entity_poly.entity_id
_entity_poly.type
_entity_poly.pdbx_seq_one_letter_code
_entity_poly.pdbx_strand_id
1 'polypeptide(L)'
;FLLHKRRLPLKVPTKLHFFKAAARFQWYCTDTPNVLTRPIAATYDPKDVEKDLHRWWERQGYFKPPESEGPPYTILLPPPNVTGSLHLGHALTTAVQDTLIRWHRMMGHNTLYLPGLDHAGIATQVVVEQRLQADEGKSRHDLGRAAFVELVHKWAEEYSARICDQLKKTGCSVDWDRMSFSLDPPRRAATVEAFVRLFNAGKVSRSMRLVNWCCSLRSAISDIEVEHLELEKATRLRVPGYDKEVEFGYLYEFAYKVTDLEAEVVVATTRPETILGDTAVAVHPDDPRYRHLHGKRLRCPFREGTIPIIADAELVDMEFGTGAVKVTPAHDPNDFDCGLRHGLPQISILTEAGLINDNGGEFAGLRRFECRTAIQKRLCDMGLERGRKPNAMRLAICSRTKDIIEPVLKPQWFMDCTALAERAVEAVESGELKLIPSSHNAVWRSWLTSIKP
;
A
#
# COMPACT_ATOMS: atom_id res chain seq x y z
N PHE A 1 -58.87 19.00 3.99
CA PHE A 1 -59.55 19.48 2.76
C PHE A 1 -58.50 20.20 1.92
N LEU A 2 -58.10 19.85 0.71
CA LEU A 2 -58.67 18.99 -0.34
C LEU A 2 -57.48 18.48 -1.20
N LEU A 3 -57.55 17.19 -1.55
CA LEU A 3 -56.73 16.56 -2.58
C LEU A 3 -57.00 17.18 -3.95
N HIS A 4 -55.96 17.44 -4.75
CA HIS A 4 -56.10 17.51 -6.21
C HIS A 4 -55.17 16.50 -6.88
N LYS A 5 -55.76 15.35 -7.21
CA LYS A 5 -55.21 14.32 -8.10
C LYS A 5 -55.17 14.88 -9.52
N ARG A 6 -53.97 15.08 -10.09
CA ARG A 6 -53.80 15.01 -11.55
C ARG A 6 -53.35 13.60 -11.91
N ARG A 7 -54.32 12.76 -12.30
CA ARG A 7 -54.05 11.48 -12.97
C ARG A 7 -53.73 11.79 -14.44
N LEU A 8 -52.51 11.52 -14.86
CA LEU A 8 -52.20 11.33 -16.28
C LEU A 8 -52.78 9.97 -16.72
N PRO A 9 -53.49 9.87 -17.86
CA PRO A 9 -54.08 8.61 -18.30
C PRO A 9 -53.00 7.75 -18.95
N LEU A 10 -52.53 6.72 -18.26
CA LEU A 10 -51.92 5.57 -18.91
C LEU A 10 -53.02 4.87 -19.72
N LYS A 11 -53.04 5.09 -21.04
CA LYS A 11 -53.81 4.27 -21.99
C LYS A 11 -53.23 2.85 -21.92
N VAL A 12 -53.85 2.00 -21.11
CA VAL A 12 -53.64 0.55 -21.18
C VAL A 12 -54.33 0.09 -22.47
N PRO A 13 -53.64 -0.57 -23.42
CA PRO A 13 -54.30 -1.15 -24.57
C PRO A 13 -55.24 -2.26 -24.09
N THR A 14 -56.55 -2.00 -24.14
CA THR A 14 -57.61 -2.99 -23.97
C THR A 14 -57.65 -3.89 -25.19
N LYS A 15 -56.73 -4.86 -25.20
CA LYS A 15 -56.78 -6.17 -25.88
C LYS A 15 -55.35 -6.74 -25.88
N LEU A 16 -54.88 -7.19 -24.72
CA LEU A 16 -53.89 -8.25 -24.72
C LEU A 16 -54.60 -9.48 -25.28
N HIS A 17 -54.31 -9.84 -26.52
CA HIS A 17 -54.60 -11.18 -27.00
C HIS A 17 -53.88 -12.14 -26.06
N PHE A 18 -54.61 -12.74 -25.12
CA PHE A 18 -54.22 -13.96 -24.44
C PHE A 18 -54.13 -15.07 -25.50
N PHE A 19 -53.04 -15.05 -26.27
CA PHE A 19 -52.64 -16.21 -27.03
C PHE A 19 -52.31 -17.31 -26.02
N LYS A 20 -53.02 -18.42 -26.17
CA LYS A 20 -52.82 -19.69 -25.48
C LYS A 20 -51.33 -20.05 -25.41
N ALA A 21 -50.67 -19.70 -24.32
CA ALA A 21 -49.32 -20.14 -23.97
C ALA A 21 -49.33 -21.03 -22.70
N ALA A 22 -50.49 -21.58 -22.33
CA ALA A 22 -50.62 -22.58 -21.28
C ALA A 22 -49.94 -23.92 -21.61
N ALA A 23 -49.44 -24.10 -22.84
CA ALA A 23 -48.75 -25.30 -23.31
C ALA A 23 -47.22 -25.15 -23.45
N ARG A 24 -46.61 -24.05 -22.99
CA ARG A 24 -45.14 -23.84 -23.07
C ARG A 24 -44.41 -23.63 -21.74
N PHE A 25 -45.11 -23.65 -20.61
CA PHE A 25 -44.48 -23.62 -19.27
C PHE A 25 -44.11 -25.01 -18.74
N GLN A 26 -43.95 -26.00 -19.62
CA GLN A 26 -43.59 -27.38 -19.24
C GLN A 26 -42.13 -27.74 -19.62
N TRP A 27 -41.34 -26.74 -20.03
CA TRP A 27 -39.98 -26.93 -20.58
C TRP A 27 -38.92 -26.08 -19.86
N TYR A 28 -38.81 -26.19 -18.53
CA TYR A 28 -37.62 -25.70 -17.79
C TYR A 28 -37.25 -26.54 -16.55
N CYS A 29 -37.83 -27.74 -16.37
CA CYS A 29 -37.60 -28.56 -15.17
C CYS A 29 -37.49 -30.06 -15.48
N THR A 30 -36.82 -30.45 -16.56
CA THR A 30 -36.53 -31.87 -16.80
C THR A 30 -35.21 -32.32 -16.16
N ASP A 31 -34.31 -31.38 -15.79
CA ASP A 31 -32.99 -31.70 -15.22
C ASP A 31 -32.76 -31.13 -13.80
N THR A 32 -33.79 -30.65 -13.12
CA THR A 32 -33.72 -30.37 -11.68
C THR A 32 -33.93 -31.66 -10.91
N PRO A 33 -33.03 -32.04 -9.97
CA PRO A 33 -33.23 -33.24 -9.18
C PRO A 33 -34.48 -33.07 -8.28
N ASN A 34 -35.58 -33.76 -8.62
CA ASN A 34 -36.70 -34.11 -7.73
C ASN A 34 -37.42 -32.98 -6.94
N VAL A 35 -37.46 -31.73 -7.42
CA VAL A 35 -38.14 -30.65 -6.66
C VAL A 35 -39.66 -30.58 -6.91
N LEU A 36 -40.16 -31.04 -8.06
CA LEU A 36 -41.56 -30.79 -8.46
C LEU A 36 -42.61 -31.79 -7.95
N THR A 37 -42.21 -32.86 -7.26
CA THR A 37 -43.16 -33.89 -6.75
C THR A 37 -43.40 -33.81 -5.24
N ARG A 38 -42.72 -32.90 -4.53
CA ARG A 38 -42.89 -32.72 -3.08
C ARG A 38 -43.86 -31.56 -2.78
N PRO A 39 -44.80 -31.72 -1.82
CA PRO A 39 -45.58 -30.59 -1.35
C PRO A 39 -44.66 -29.50 -0.79
N ILE A 40 -44.99 -28.23 -1.04
CA ILE A 40 -44.22 -27.08 -0.52
C ILE A 40 -44.18 -27.19 1.01
N ALA A 41 -42.98 -27.19 1.59
CA ALA A 41 -42.79 -27.28 3.03
C ALA A 41 -43.42 -26.08 3.76
N ALA A 42 -43.89 -26.28 4.99
CA ALA A 42 -44.49 -25.22 5.80
C ALA A 42 -43.47 -24.15 6.24
N THR A 43 -42.18 -24.44 6.16
CA THR A 43 -41.09 -23.51 6.50
C THR A 43 -39.99 -23.62 5.45
N TYR A 44 -39.43 -22.48 5.07
CA TYR A 44 -38.29 -22.42 4.16
C TYR A 44 -37.01 -22.83 4.88
N ASP A 45 -36.33 -23.86 4.37
CA ASP A 45 -34.95 -24.19 4.75
C ASP A 45 -34.02 -23.84 3.58
N PRO A 46 -33.18 -22.79 3.69
CA PRO A 46 -32.24 -22.44 2.62
C PRO A 46 -31.24 -23.56 2.32
N LYS A 47 -30.88 -24.40 3.30
CA LYS A 47 -29.91 -25.48 3.09
C LYS A 47 -30.45 -26.51 2.10
N ASP A 48 -31.75 -26.81 2.15
CA ASP A 48 -32.37 -27.78 1.26
C ASP A 48 -32.49 -27.24 -0.18
N VAL A 49 -32.66 -25.92 -0.33
CA VAL A 49 -32.80 -25.27 -1.64
C VAL A 49 -31.43 -25.00 -2.29
N GLU A 50 -30.46 -24.51 -1.53
CA GLU A 50 -29.18 -24.02 -2.06
C GLU A 50 -28.16 -25.14 -2.35
N LYS A 51 -28.25 -26.27 -1.63
CA LYS A 51 -27.24 -27.36 -1.62
C LYS A 51 -26.78 -27.83 -3.00
N ASP A 52 -27.69 -27.95 -3.96
CA ASP A 52 -27.38 -28.42 -5.31
C ASP A 52 -27.63 -27.37 -6.40
N LEU A 53 -28.20 -26.22 -6.04
CA LEU A 53 -28.65 -25.20 -6.99
C LEU A 53 -27.48 -24.55 -7.72
N HIS A 54 -26.42 -24.20 -7.01
CA HIS A 54 -25.24 -23.58 -7.62
C HIS A 54 -24.56 -24.53 -8.61
N ARG A 55 -24.37 -25.80 -8.20
CA ARG A 55 -23.79 -26.84 -9.05
C ARG A 55 -24.64 -27.09 -10.30
N TRP A 56 -25.97 -26.98 -10.19
CA TRP A 56 -26.87 -27.06 -11.33
C TRP A 56 -26.70 -25.86 -12.27
N TRP A 57 -26.66 -24.62 -11.76
CA TRP A 57 -26.41 -23.43 -12.58
C TRP A 57 -25.08 -23.50 -13.35
N GLU A 58 -24.02 -23.98 -12.71
CA GLU A 58 -22.72 -24.20 -13.36
C GLU A 58 -22.83 -25.18 -14.53
N ARG A 59 -23.49 -26.33 -14.34
CA ARG A 59 -23.67 -27.34 -15.40
C ARG A 59 -24.48 -26.84 -16.59
N GLN A 60 -25.47 -25.99 -16.33
CA GLN A 60 -26.30 -25.39 -17.37
C GLN A 60 -25.58 -24.23 -18.10
N GLY A 61 -24.40 -23.81 -17.63
CA GLY A 61 -23.63 -22.74 -18.25
C GLY A 61 -24.24 -21.34 -18.09
N TYR A 62 -25.15 -21.13 -17.13
CA TYR A 62 -25.88 -19.87 -16.99
C TYR A 62 -25.03 -18.65 -16.62
N PHE A 63 -23.78 -18.86 -16.19
CA PHE A 63 -22.86 -17.79 -15.84
C PHE A 63 -22.05 -17.28 -17.03
N LYS A 64 -22.10 -18.01 -18.15
CA LYS A 64 -21.39 -17.65 -19.37
C LYS A 64 -22.13 -16.54 -20.11
N PRO A 65 -21.42 -15.62 -20.78
CA PRO A 65 -22.05 -14.65 -21.65
C PRO A 65 -22.79 -15.40 -22.78
N PRO A 66 -24.06 -15.07 -23.05
CA PRO A 66 -24.80 -15.70 -24.14
C PRO A 66 -24.23 -15.28 -25.50
N GLU A 67 -24.27 -16.18 -26.48
CA GLU A 67 -24.03 -15.84 -27.89
C GLU A 67 -25.27 -15.13 -28.44
N SER A 68 -25.38 -13.82 -28.20
CA SER A 68 -26.50 -13.00 -28.65
C SER A 68 -26.05 -11.63 -29.14
N GLU A 69 -26.91 -10.90 -29.85
CA GLU A 69 -26.64 -9.52 -30.27
C GLU A 69 -26.87 -8.47 -29.16
N GLY A 70 -27.13 -8.90 -27.92
CA GLY A 70 -27.36 -8.00 -26.79
C GLY A 70 -26.15 -7.11 -26.46
N PRO A 71 -26.37 -5.91 -25.87
CA PRO A 71 -25.25 -5.04 -25.52
C PRO A 71 -24.37 -5.69 -24.44
N PRO A 72 -23.03 -5.57 -24.51
CA PRO A 72 -22.14 -6.13 -23.50
C PRO A 72 -22.30 -5.40 -22.16
N TYR A 73 -22.28 -6.16 -21.07
CA TYR A 73 -22.24 -5.63 -19.71
C TYR A 73 -21.25 -6.43 -18.87
N THR A 74 -20.10 -5.84 -18.57
CA THR A 74 -19.01 -6.55 -17.89
C THR A 74 -18.77 -5.96 -16.51
N ILE A 75 -18.63 -6.84 -15.52
CA ILE A 75 -18.11 -6.50 -14.19
C ILE A 75 -16.87 -7.36 -13.93
N LEU A 76 -15.80 -6.74 -13.48
CA LEU A 76 -14.64 -7.42 -12.93
C LEU A 76 -14.87 -7.62 -11.42
N LEU A 77 -14.79 -8.86 -10.95
CA LEU A 77 -14.69 -9.14 -9.52
C LEU A 77 -13.33 -8.62 -9.04
N PRO A 78 -13.25 -7.69 -8.08
CA PRO A 78 -11.97 -7.29 -7.50
C PRO A 78 -11.31 -8.54 -6.92
N PRO A 79 -10.12 -8.95 -7.42
CA PRO A 79 -9.58 -10.26 -7.14
C PRO A 79 -9.23 -10.36 -5.65
N PRO A 80 -9.83 -11.28 -4.88
CA PRO A 80 -9.48 -11.47 -3.48
C PRO A 80 -8.01 -11.92 -3.33
N ASN A 81 -7.35 -11.41 -2.30
CA ASN A 81 -5.97 -11.79 -1.95
C ASN A 81 -5.94 -13.22 -1.40
N VAL A 82 -4.96 -14.02 -1.82
CA VAL A 82 -4.73 -15.40 -1.33
C VAL A 82 -4.08 -15.46 0.07
N THR A 83 -4.51 -14.57 0.96
CA THR A 83 -3.94 -14.37 2.32
C THR A 83 -4.80 -14.96 3.43
N GLY A 84 -5.98 -15.52 3.11
CA GLY A 84 -6.93 -15.92 4.14
C GLY A 84 -8.30 -16.33 3.59
N SER A 85 -9.28 -16.38 4.49
CA SER A 85 -10.69 -16.60 4.13
C SER A 85 -11.39 -15.29 3.79
N LEU A 86 -12.43 -15.37 2.97
CA LEU A 86 -13.33 -14.26 2.75
C LEU A 86 -14.08 -13.89 4.04
N HIS A 87 -14.22 -12.58 4.26
CA HIS A 87 -15.01 -11.95 5.33
C HIS A 87 -16.25 -11.23 4.77
N LEU A 88 -17.12 -10.69 5.65
CA LEU A 88 -18.38 -10.03 5.30
C LEU A 88 -18.26 -8.92 4.23
N GLY A 89 -17.17 -8.14 4.24
CA GLY A 89 -16.89 -7.18 3.16
C GLY A 89 -16.88 -7.79 1.75
N HIS A 90 -16.29 -8.99 1.57
CA HIS A 90 -16.31 -9.69 0.29
C HIS A 90 -17.71 -10.18 -0.09
N ALA A 91 -18.49 -10.62 0.91
CA ALA A 91 -19.89 -11.01 0.70
C ALA A 91 -20.73 -9.80 0.25
N LEU A 92 -20.53 -8.62 0.84
CA LEU A 92 -21.19 -7.39 0.41
C LEU A 92 -20.84 -7.02 -1.04
N THR A 93 -19.54 -6.99 -1.38
CA THR A 93 -19.09 -6.67 -2.75
C THR A 93 -19.70 -7.62 -3.77
N THR A 94 -19.62 -8.93 -3.52
CA THR A 94 -20.14 -9.94 -4.44
C THR A 94 -21.66 -9.89 -4.55
N ALA A 95 -22.39 -9.66 -3.45
CA ALA A 95 -23.85 -9.52 -3.49
C ALA A 95 -24.30 -8.33 -4.36
N VAL A 96 -23.63 -7.18 -4.24
CA VAL A 96 -23.95 -5.99 -5.05
C VAL A 96 -23.63 -6.23 -6.53
N GLN A 97 -22.43 -6.71 -6.84
CA GLN A 97 -21.99 -6.96 -8.22
C GLN A 97 -22.85 -8.05 -8.90
N ASP A 98 -23.15 -9.13 -8.18
CA ASP A 98 -23.95 -10.24 -8.70
C ASP A 98 -25.41 -9.83 -8.95
N THR A 99 -25.97 -8.97 -8.09
CA THR A 99 -27.31 -8.39 -8.30
C THR A 99 -27.37 -7.59 -9.61
N LEU A 100 -26.36 -6.75 -9.87
CA LEU A 100 -26.26 -5.98 -11.12
C LEU A 100 -26.13 -6.90 -12.34
N ILE A 101 -25.27 -7.91 -12.26
CA ILE A 101 -25.07 -8.88 -13.34
C ILE A 101 -26.38 -9.61 -13.64
N ARG A 102 -27.06 -10.13 -12.63
CA ARG A 102 -28.34 -10.84 -12.83
C ARG A 102 -29.41 -9.91 -13.42
N TRP A 103 -29.52 -8.68 -12.91
CA TRP A 103 -30.48 -7.70 -13.42
C TRP A 103 -30.21 -7.35 -14.89
N HIS A 104 -28.97 -7.06 -15.25
CA HIS A 104 -28.59 -6.78 -16.64
C HIS A 104 -28.78 -7.98 -17.56
N ARG A 105 -28.48 -9.20 -17.08
CA ARG A 105 -28.73 -10.46 -17.81
C ARG A 105 -30.22 -10.63 -18.10
N MET A 106 -31.09 -10.36 -17.12
CA MET A 106 -32.55 -10.40 -17.28
C MET A 106 -33.09 -9.34 -18.23
N MET A 107 -32.38 -8.22 -18.40
CA MET A 107 -32.70 -7.18 -19.40
C MET A 107 -32.20 -7.52 -20.81
N GLY A 108 -31.56 -8.68 -21.02
CA GLY A 108 -31.05 -9.12 -22.33
C GLY A 108 -29.64 -8.61 -22.65
N HIS A 109 -28.87 -8.12 -21.68
CA HIS A 109 -27.46 -7.79 -21.90
C HIS A 109 -26.59 -9.06 -21.97
N ASN A 110 -25.55 -9.01 -22.80
CA ASN A 110 -24.47 -9.98 -22.82
C ASN A 110 -23.58 -9.76 -21.59
N THR A 111 -23.96 -10.39 -20.48
CA THR A 111 -23.28 -10.18 -19.19
C THR A 111 -22.04 -11.04 -19.03
N LEU A 112 -20.93 -10.43 -18.63
CA LEU A 112 -19.72 -11.12 -18.21
C LEU A 112 -19.35 -10.67 -16.80
N TYR A 113 -19.37 -11.61 -15.85
CA TYR A 113 -18.85 -11.37 -14.51
C TYR A 113 -17.52 -12.13 -14.37
N LEU A 114 -16.41 -11.41 -14.54
CA LEU A 114 -15.09 -12.01 -14.67
C LEU A 114 -14.46 -12.22 -13.29
N PRO A 115 -14.18 -13.48 -12.88
CA PRO A 115 -13.53 -13.76 -11.61
C PRO A 115 -12.01 -13.74 -11.72
N GLY A 116 -11.37 -13.43 -10.60
CA GLY A 116 -9.92 -13.51 -10.46
C GLY A 116 -9.49 -13.62 -9.00
N LEU A 117 -8.23 -14.00 -8.81
CA LEU A 117 -7.54 -14.07 -7.52
C LEU A 117 -6.22 -13.31 -7.61
N ASP A 118 -5.83 -12.67 -6.52
CA ASP A 118 -4.56 -11.94 -6.44
C ASP A 118 -3.56 -12.67 -5.53
N HIS A 119 -2.37 -12.92 -6.06
CA HIS A 119 -1.21 -13.43 -5.32
C HIS A 119 -0.80 -12.52 -4.15
N ALA A 120 -1.15 -11.24 -4.18
CA ALA A 120 -0.93 -10.25 -3.12
C ALA A 120 0.53 -10.07 -2.66
N GLY A 121 1.50 -10.58 -3.43
CA GLY A 121 2.95 -10.44 -3.22
C GLY A 121 3.38 -10.57 -1.76
N ILE A 122 3.83 -9.45 -1.19
CA ILE A 122 4.35 -9.35 0.18
C ILE A 122 3.30 -9.76 1.23
N ALA A 123 2.01 -9.49 0.99
CA ALA A 123 0.96 -9.86 1.96
C ALA A 123 0.88 -11.39 2.13
N THR A 124 0.95 -12.14 1.03
CA THR A 124 1.00 -13.61 1.08
C THR A 124 2.30 -14.09 1.69
N GLN A 125 3.43 -13.49 1.33
CA GLN A 125 4.73 -13.82 1.92
C GLN A 125 4.70 -13.68 3.46
N VAL A 126 4.18 -12.56 3.99
CA VAL A 126 4.12 -12.32 5.44
C VAL A 126 3.26 -13.35 6.15
N VAL A 127 2.08 -13.69 5.60
CA VAL A 127 1.20 -14.70 6.20
C VAL A 127 1.86 -16.08 6.20
N VAL A 128 2.52 -16.47 5.11
CA VAL A 128 3.25 -17.74 5.01
C VAL A 128 4.44 -17.77 5.96
N GLU A 129 5.19 -16.67 6.11
CA GLU A 129 6.29 -16.56 7.08
C GLU A 129 5.79 -16.68 8.53
N GLN A 130 4.70 -16.00 8.88
CA GLN A 130 4.09 -16.10 10.22
C GLN A 130 3.63 -17.53 10.52
N ARG A 131 3.03 -18.21 9.53
CA ARG A 131 2.60 -19.59 9.67
C ARG A 131 3.78 -20.54 9.81
N LEU A 132 4.80 -20.40 8.97
CA LEU A 132 6.03 -21.20 9.05
C LEU A 132 6.70 -21.06 10.42
N GLN A 133 6.77 -19.83 10.94
CA GLN A 133 7.31 -19.58 12.27
C GLN A 133 6.46 -20.21 13.38
N ALA A 134 5.13 -20.16 13.26
CA ALA A 134 4.22 -20.73 14.26
C ALA A 134 4.20 -22.27 14.26
N ASP A 135 4.22 -22.89 13.08
CA ASP A 135 4.09 -24.34 12.92
C ASP A 135 5.43 -25.07 13.04
N GLU A 136 6.51 -24.49 12.50
CA GLU A 136 7.83 -25.15 12.44
C GLU A 136 8.94 -24.42 13.21
N GLY A 137 8.69 -23.20 13.70
CA GLY A 137 9.72 -22.39 14.36
C GLY A 137 10.81 -21.87 13.42
N LYS A 138 10.63 -21.98 12.10
CA LYS A 138 11.61 -21.61 11.07
C LYS A 138 11.26 -20.29 10.41
N SER A 139 12.27 -19.62 9.87
CA SER A 139 12.15 -18.45 9.00
C SER A 139 12.30 -18.83 7.52
N ARG A 140 11.89 -17.93 6.62
CA ARG A 140 12.16 -18.09 5.18
C ARG A 140 13.64 -18.19 4.82
N HIS A 141 14.51 -17.66 5.68
CA HIS A 141 15.96 -17.71 5.48
C HIS A 141 16.50 -19.12 5.75
N ASP A 142 15.90 -19.85 6.68
CA ASP A 142 16.27 -21.23 7.00
C ASP A 142 15.89 -22.20 5.88
N LEU A 143 14.79 -21.93 5.18
CA LEU A 143 14.35 -22.74 4.02
C LEU A 143 15.13 -22.43 2.74
N GLY A 144 15.58 -21.19 2.57
CA GLY A 144 16.09 -20.69 1.31
C GLY A 144 15.00 -20.40 0.26
N ARG A 145 15.35 -19.64 -0.77
CA ARG A 145 14.39 -19.06 -1.73
C ARG A 145 13.55 -20.09 -2.46
N ALA A 146 14.17 -21.14 -3.01
CA ALA A 146 13.46 -22.11 -3.85
C ALA A 146 12.38 -22.85 -3.06
N ALA A 147 12.73 -23.41 -1.89
CA ALA A 147 11.78 -24.11 -1.03
C ALA A 147 10.69 -23.18 -0.49
N PHE A 148 11.03 -21.94 -0.15
CA PHE A 148 10.04 -20.97 0.30
C PHE A 148 9.05 -20.58 -0.80
N VAL A 149 9.50 -20.38 -2.04
CA VAL A 149 8.62 -20.07 -3.17
C VAL A 149 7.66 -21.22 -3.45
N GLU A 150 8.12 -22.47 -3.39
CA GLU A 150 7.26 -23.65 -3.51
C GLU A 150 6.21 -23.72 -2.39
N LEU A 151 6.59 -23.38 -1.16
CA LEU A 151 5.65 -23.30 -0.03
C LEU A 151 4.57 -22.24 -0.27
N VAL A 152 4.94 -21.06 -0.78
CA VAL A 152 3.99 -19.99 -1.14
C VAL A 152 3.05 -20.43 -2.26
N HIS A 153 3.54 -21.18 -3.25
CA HIS A 153 2.68 -21.72 -4.32
C HIS A 153 1.64 -22.71 -3.78
N LYS A 154 2.06 -23.65 -2.93
CA LYS A 154 1.12 -24.60 -2.28
C LYS A 154 0.06 -23.87 -1.44
N TRP A 155 0.48 -22.85 -0.69
CA TRP A 155 -0.43 -22.00 0.06
C TRP A 155 -1.44 -21.31 -0.86
N ALA A 156 -0.96 -20.70 -1.95
CA ALA A 156 -1.83 -20.03 -2.91
C ALA A 156 -2.86 -20.98 -3.51
N GLU A 157 -2.48 -22.23 -3.85
CA GLU A 157 -3.41 -23.25 -4.37
C GLU A 157 -4.51 -23.61 -3.35
N GLU A 158 -4.14 -23.89 -2.10
CA GLU A 158 -5.09 -24.25 -1.04
C GLU A 158 -6.09 -23.12 -0.77
N TYR A 159 -5.58 -21.90 -0.61
CA TYR A 159 -6.43 -20.74 -0.31
C TYR A 159 -7.27 -20.31 -1.51
N SER A 160 -6.75 -20.46 -2.73
CA SER A 160 -7.53 -20.23 -3.96
C SER A 160 -8.75 -21.15 -4.00
N ALA A 161 -8.58 -22.44 -3.73
CA ALA A 161 -9.68 -23.40 -3.70
C ALA A 161 -10.73 -23.04 -2.64
N ARG A 162 -10.28 -22.64 -1.44
CA ARG A 162 -11.16 -22.20 -0.35
C ARG A 162 -11.95 -20.93 -0.70
N ILE A 163 -11.29 -19.91 -1.26
CA ILE A 163 -11.95 -18.66 -1.67
C ILE A 163 -13.01 -18.95 -2.75
N CYS A 164 -12.68 -19.80 -3.73
CA CYS A 164 -13.62 -20.21 -4.76
C CYS A 164 -14.86 -20.90 -4.15
N ASP A 165 -14.67 -21.84 -3.22
CA ASP A 165 -15.79 -22.50 -2.53
C ASP A 165 -16.67 -21.50 -1.75
N GLN A 166 -16.07 -20.52 -1.09
CA GLN A 166 -16.82 -19.47 -0.39
C GLN A 166 -17.64 -18.62 -1.37
N LEU A 167 -17.09 -18.23 -2.51
CA LEU A 167 -17.82 -17.49 -3.56
C LEU A 167 -18.96 -18.33 -4.17
N LYS A 168 -18.76 -19.64 -4.35
CA LYS A 168 -19.84 -20.55 -4.80
C LYS A 168 -20.97 -20.62 -3.78
N LYS A 169 -20.63 -20.70 -2.48
CA LYS A 169 -21.60 -20.73 -1.38
C LYS A 169 -22.40 -19.44 -1.22
N THR A 170 -21.88 -18.29 -1.66
CA THR A 170 -22.69 -17.05 -1.72
C THR A 170 -23.59 -16.97 -2.94
N GLY A 171 -23.58 -17.98 -3.82
CA GLY A 171 -24.39 -18.01 -5.03
C GLY A 171 -23.86 -17.12 -6.16
N CYS A 172 -22.60 -16.69 -6.10
CA CYS A 172 -22.02 -15.73 -7.04
C CYS A 172 -22.00 -16.25 -8.50
N SER A 173 -22.61 -15.53 -9.45
CA SER A 173 -22.78 -15.96 -10.85
C SER A 173 -21.62 -15.57 -11.78
N VAL A 174 -20.38 -15.80 -11.33
CA VAL A 174 -19.15 -15.55 -12.09
C VAL A 174 -18.88 -16.62 -13.16
N ASP A 175 -18.19 -16.23 -14.22
CA ASP A 175 -17.73 -17.15 -15.27
C ASP A 175 -16.46 -17.90 -14.81
N TRP A 176 -16.66 -19.06 -14.17
CA TRP A 176 -15.58 -19.90 -13.64
C TRP A 176 -14.56 -20.35 -14.70
N ASP A 177 -14.96 -20.49 -15.96
CA ASP A 177 -14.07 -20.91 -17.05
C ASP A 177 -13.02 -19.82 -17.37
N ARG A 178 -13.31 -18.57 -17.01
CA ARG A 178 -12.44 -17.41 -17.21
C ARG A 178 -11.71 -16.99 -15.93
N MET A 179 -11.71 -17.83 -14.90
CA MET A 179 -10.96 -17.58 -13.67
C MET A 179 -9.50 -17.27 -13.99
N SER A 180 -9.00 -16.23 -13.33
CA SER A 180 -7.66 -15.70 -13.55
C SER A 180 -6.90 -15.58 -12.24
N PHE A 181 -5.59 -15.75 -12.30
CA PHE A 181 -4.69 -15.55 -11.16
C PHE A 181 -3.56 -14.62 -11.57
N SER A 182 -3.21 -13.64 -10.74
CA SER A 182 -2.25 -12.61 -11.14
C SER A 182 -0.83 -13.13 -11.47
N LEU A 183 -0.49 -14.36 -11.08
CA LEU A 183 0.77 -15.04 -11.46
C LEU A 183 0.62 -16.12 -12.55
N ASP A 184 -0.55 -16.31 -13.13
CA ASP A 184 -0.70 -17.27 -14.23
C ASP A 184 0.06 -16.82 -15.50
N PRO A 185 0.36 -17.74 -16.45
CA PRO A 185 1.17 -17.40 -17.61
C PRO A 185 0.62 -16.22 -18.45
N PRO A 186 -0.69 -16.12 -18.76
CA PRO A 186 -1.22 -14.97 -19.49
C PRO A 186 -1.06 -13.63 -18.76
N ARG A 187 -1.34 -13.57 -17.46
CA ARG A 187 -1.23 -12.33 -16.68
C ARG A 187 0.22 -11.91 -16.50
N ARG A 188 1.14 -12.86 -16.29
CA ARG A 188 2.59 -12.57 -16.27
C ARG A 188 3.08 -12.00 -17.60
N ALA A 189 2.66 -12.56 -18.73
CA ALA A 189 3.02 -12.04 -20.04
C ALA A 189 2.49 -10.61 -20.26
N ALA A 190 1.25 -10.33 -19.85
CA ALA A 190 0.68 -8.99 -19.90
C ALA A 190 1.46 -7.97 -19.04
N THR A 191 1.87 -8.35 -17.84
CA THR A 191 2.69 -7.50 -16.95
C THR A 191 4.06 -7.19 -17.55
N VAL A 192 4.74 -8.19 -18.13
CA VAL A 192 6.04 -8.00 -18.81
C VAL A 192 5.88 -7.08 -20.01
N GLU A 193 4.86 -7.29 -20.84
CA GLU A 193 4.57 -6.44 -22.00
C GLU A 193 4.29 -4.99 -21.57
N ALA A 194 3.47 -4.79 -20.54
CA ALA A 194 3.18 -3.45 -20.01
C ALA A 194 4.46 -2.76 -19.52
N PHE A 195 5.30 -3.46 -18.76
CA PHE A 195 6.58 -2.93 -18.29
C PHE A 195 7.49 -2.51 -19.46
N VAL A 196 7.68 -3.40 -20.45
CA VAL A 196 8.55 -3.13 -21.61
C VAL A 196 8.03 -1.95 -22.43
N ARG A 197 6.72 -1.85 -22.66
CA ARG A 197 6.12 -0.72 -23.37
C ARG A 197 6.33 0.60 -22.63
N LEU A 198 6.08 0.62 -21.33
CA LEU A 198 6.23 1.83 -20.51
C LEU A 198 7.71 2.23 -20.39
N PHE A 199 8.61 1.26 -20.29
CA PHE A 199 10.05 1.49 -20.30
C PHE A 199 10.52 2.08 -21.64
N ASN A 200 10.13 1.47 -22.76
CA ASN A 200 10.47 1.96 -24.10
C ASN A 200 9.88 3.35 -24.39
N ALA A 201 8.76 3.69 -23.75
CA ALA A 201 8.14 5.02 -23.82
C ALA A 201 8.80 6.06 -22.87
N GLY A 202 9.86 5.69 -22.15
CA GLY A 202 10.56 6.57 -21.20
C GLY A 202 9.77 6.87 -19.92
N LYS A 203 8.67 6.14 -19.66
CA LYS A 203 7.84 6.32 -18.46
C LYS A 203 8.36 5.57 -17.25
N VAL A 204 9.15 4.53 -17.46
CA VAL A 204 9.79 3.77 -16.37
C VAL A 204 11.28 4.10 -16.37
N SER A 205 11.81 4.51 -15.21
CA SER A 205 13.22 4.84 -15.03
C SER A 205 13.80 4.07 -13.85
N ARG A 206 15.12 3.86 -13.87
CA ARG A 206 15.86 3.31 -12.73
C ARG A 206 16.70 4.42 -12.13
N SER A 207 16.46 4.75 -10.87
CA SER A 207 17.23 5.79 -10.17
C SER A 207 17.54 5.39 -8.74
N MET A 208 18.58 6.00 -8.17
CA MET A 208 18.85 5.92 -6.74
C MET A 208 18.00 6.98 -6.05
N ARG A 209 16.99 6.55 -5.30
CA ARG A 209 16.16 7.43 -4.47
C ARG A 209 15.99 6.82 -3.10
N LEU A 210 15.54 7.64 -2.15
CA LEU A 210 15.08 7.15 -0.86
C LEU A 210 13.81 6.34 -1.06
N VAL A 211 13.78 5.17 -0.45
CA VAL A 211 12.60 4.31 -0.41
C VAL A 211 12.22 3.99 1.02
N ASN A 212 10.93 3.79 1.26
CA ASN A 212 10.44 3.32 2.54
C ASN A 212 10.90 1.88 2.74
N TRP A 213 11.90 1.68 3.59
CA TRP A 213 12.48 0.38 3.85
C TRP A 213 11.97 -0.19 5.17
N CYS A 214 11.44 -1.41 5.14
CA CYS A 214 11.11 -2.15 6.34
C CYS A 214 12.25 -3.12 6.68
N CYS A 215 13.01 -2.85 7.75
CA CYS A 215 14.14 -3.69 8.17
C CYS A 215 13.71 -5.10 8.59
N SER A 216 12.50 -5.25 9.16
CA SER A 216 11.92 -6.57 9.43
C SER A 216 11.68 -7.40 8.17
N LEU A 217 11.11 -6.80 7.12
CA LEU A 217 10.85 -7.50 5.84
C LEU A 217 12.09 -7.59 4.95
N ARG A 218 13.07 -6.70 5.16
CA ARG A 218 14.20 -6.45 4.26
C ARG A 218 13.73 -6.19 2.83
N SER A 219 12.76 -5.28 2.71
CA SER A 219 12.16 -4.88 1.43
C SER A 219 11.75 -3.42 1.46
N ALA A 220 11.80 -2.80 0.28
CA ALA A 220 11.10 -1.55 0.03
C ALA A 220 9.59 -1.80 0.06
N ILE A 221 8.84 -0.83 0.57
CA ILE A 221 7.37 -0.78 0.53
C ILE A 221 6.93 0.54 -0.09
N SER A 222 5.74 0.56 -0.66
CA SER A 222 5.15 1.76 -1.27
C SER A 222 4.61 2.73 -0.22
N ASP A 223 4.40 4.00 -0.58
CA ASP A 223 3.84 5.01 0.33
C ASP A 223 2.47 4.61 0.89
N ILE A 224 1.63 3.91 0.12
CA ILE A 224 0.32 3.42 0.56
C ILE A 224 0.41 2.29 1.59
N GLU A 225 1.57 1.63 1.71
CA GLU A 225 1.83 0.59 2.70
C GLU A 225 2.44 1.14 4.00
N VAL A 226 2.70 2.44 4.06
CA VAL A 226 3.17 3.17 5.25
C VAL A 226 1.98 3.73 6.02
N GLU A 227 1.88 3.34 7.28
CA GLU A 227 0.96 3.96 8.25
C GLU A 227 1.71 5.05 9.03
N HIS A 228 0.98 6.06 9.49
CA HIS A 228 1.56 7.12 10.31
C HIS A 228 0.99 7.07 11.72
N LEU A 229 1.89 7.00 12.70
CA LEU A 229 1.56 7.12 14.12
C LEU A 229 1.95 8.51 14.61
N GLU A 230 0.95 9.30 14.99
CA GLU A 230 1.14 10.60 15.63
C GLU A 230 1.46 10.39 17.12
N LEU A 231 2.55 11.00 17.58
CA LEU A 231 2.94 11.04 18.98
C LEU A 231 2.86 12.49 19.48
N GLU A 232 1.96 12.77 20.42
CA GLU A 232 1.85 14.10 21.04
C GLU A 232 2.93 14.36 22.09
N LYS A 233 3.48 13.28 22.67
CA LYS A 233 4.48 13.34 23.73
C LYS A 233 5.49 12.21 23.63
N ALA A 234 6.57 12.33 24.39
CA ALA A 234 7.55 11.27 24.55
C ALA A 234 6.87 9.94 24.95
N THR A 235 7.10 8.91 24.14
CA THR A 235 6.39 7.63 24.22
C THR A 235 7.37 6.48 23.99
N ARG A 236 7.19 5.39 24.75
CA ARG A 236 7.92 4.13 24.57
C ARG A 236 7.09 3.19 23.70
N LEU A 237 7.70 2.68 22.64
CA LEU A 237 7.03 1.81 21.68
C LEU A 237 7.78 0.49 21.58
N ARG A 238 7.04 -0.61 21.43
CA ARG A 238 7.61 -1.89 21.03
C ARG A 238 7.97 -1.83 19.56
N VAL A 239 9.22 -2.17 19.25
CA VAL A 239 9.73 -2.25 17.89
C VAL A 239 10.10 -3.71 17.61
N PRO A 240 9.63 -4.30 16.49
CA PRO A 240 10.03 -5.64 16.09
C PRO A 240 11.56 -5.82 16.10
N GLY A 241 12.00 -6.93 16.67
CA GLY A 241 13.42 -7.25 16.82
C GLY A 241 14.10 -6.68 18.07
N TYR A 242 13.44 -5.87 18.89
CA TYR A 242 13.99 -5.33 20.14
C TYR A 242 13.33 -5.95 21.37
N ASP A 243 14.14 -6.33 22.37
CA ASP A 243 13.65 -6.90 23.63
C ASP A 243 13.04 -5.84 24.56
N LYS A 244 13.52 -4.60 24.45
CA LYS A 244 13.10 -3.45 25.25
C LYS A 244 12.34 -2.46 24.37
N GLU A 245 11.40 -1.76 24.99
CA GLU A 245 10.70 -0.65 24.33
C GLU A 245 11.68 0.49 24.03
N VAL A 246 11.47 1.13 22.88
CA VAL A 246 12.32 2.21 22.37
C VAL A 246 11.64 3.56 22.60
N GLU A 247 12.40 4.55 23.04
CA GLU A 247 11.91 5.92 23.26
C GLU A 247 11.84 6.72 21.95
N PHE A 248 10.68 7.35 21.73
CA PHE A 248 10.40 8.29 20.65
C PHE A 248 9.72 9.54 21.22
N GLY A 249 9.58 10.59 20.41
CA GLY A 249 8.95 11.86 20.81
C GLY A 249 9.88 12.78 21.60
N TYR A 250 11.18 12.75 21.28
CA TYR A 250 12.18 13.67 21.80
C TYR A 250 12.88 14.40 20.66
N LEU A 251 13.19 15.67 20.88
CA LEU A 251 14.09 16.46 20.06
C LEU A 251 15.41 16.61 20.83
N TYR A 252 16.47 16.03 20.29
CA TYR A 252 17.81 16.00 20.86
C TYR A 252 18.61 17.18 20.31
N GLU A 253 19.32 17.88 21.20
CA GLU A 253 20.17 19.01 20.85
C GLU A 253 21.64 18.67 21.12
N PHE A 254 22.50 18.90 20.13
CA PHE A 254 23.95 18.70 20.27
C PHE A 254 24.74 19.67 19.40
N ALA A 255 25.99 19.91 19.79
CA ALA A 255 26.87 20.89 19.19
C ALA A 255 27.85 20.28 18.19
N TYR A 256 28.02 20.97 17.07
CA TYR A 256 29.13 20.82 16.13
C TYR A 256 30.17 21.90 16.39
N LYS A 257 31.46 21.54 16.49
CA LYS A 257 32.55 22.51 16.63
C LYS A 257 32.95 23.09 15.28
N VAL A 258 33.09 24.41 15.19
CA VAL A 258 33.62 25.08 13.99
C VAL A 258 35.14 24.83 13.88
N THR A 259 35.64 24.56 12.68
CA THR A 259 37.02 24.06 12.50
C THR A 259 38.09 25.09 12.89
N ASP A 260 37.84 26.36 12.56
CA ASP A 260 38.81 27.46 12.64
C ASP A 260 38.40 28.56 13.65
N LEU A 261 37.37 28.30 14.46
CA LEU A 261 36.82 29.25 15.42
C LEU A 261 36.46 28.50 16.70
N GLU A 262 36.70 29.12 17.85
CA GLU A 262 36.16 28.68 19.15
C GLU A 262 34.66 29.03 19.21
N ALA A 263 33.90 28.38 18.33
CA ALA A 263 32.48 28.53 18.17
C ALA A 263 31.84 27.16 17.92
N GLU A 264 30.54 27.08 18.18
CA GLU A 264 29.77 25.88 17.94
C GLU A 264 28.44 26.19 17.28
N VAL A 265 27.92 25.21 16.54
CA VAL A 265 26.57 25.23 15.97
C VAL A 265 25.78 24.13 16.64
N VAL A 266 24.73 24.50 17.37
CA VAL A 266 23.83 23.54 17.99
C VAL A 266 22.74 23.18 16.99
N VAL A 267 22.56 21.89 16.74
CA VAL A 267 21.48 21.36 15.88
C VAL A 267 20.45 20.64 16.74
N ALA A 268 19.21 20.58 16.24
CA ALA A 268 18.13 19.82 16.85
C ALA A 268 17.68 18.69 15.92
N THR A 269 17.54 17.46 16.44
CA THR A 269 17.07 16.31 15.65
C THR A 269 16.28 15.29 16.48
N THR A 270 15.34 14.60 15.85
CA THR A 270 14.63 13.45 16.45
C THR A 270 15.38 12.13 16.27
N ARG A 271 16.43 12.10 15.46
CA ARG A 271 17.18 10.88 15.08
C ARG A 271 18.69 11.09 15.24
N PRO A 272 19.21 11.20 16.47
CA PRO A 272 20.63 11.51 16.69
C PRO A 272 21.56 10.41 16.13
N GLU A 273 21.11 9.16 16.00
CA GLU A 273 21.87 8.09 15.35
C GLU A 273 22.27 8.39 13.90
N THR A 274 21.49 9.22 13.19
CA THR A 274 21.78 9.57 11.79
C THR A 274 22.94 10.54 11.63
N ILE A 275 23.46 11.11 12.74
CA ILE A 275 24.65 11.97 12.74
C ILE A 275 25.87 11.33 12.05
N LEU A 276 25.95 10.00 12.08
CA LEU A 276 27.00 9.21 11.44
C LEU A 276 27.03 9.39 9.91
N GLY A 277 25.90 9.75 9.32
CA GLY A 277 25.73 9.98 7.89
C GLY A 277 25.73 11.46 7.50
N ASP A 278 25.96 12.39 8.45
CA ASP A 278 25.85 13.82 8.19
C ASP A 278 26.90 14.28 7.17
N THR A 279 26.46 15.14 6.26
CA THR A 279 27.29 15.68 5.18
C THR A 279 27.28 17.20 5.12
N ALA A 280 26.38 17.86 5.86
CA ALA A 280 26.36 19.31 6.08
C ALA A 280 25.54 19.66 7.33
N VAL A 281 25.63 20.92 7.75
CA VAL A 281 24.60 21.56 8.57
C VAL A 281 24.01 22.71 7.78
N ALA A 282 22.69 22.75 7.65
CA ALA A 282 21.96 23.80 6.97
C ALA A 282 21.49 24.86 7.95
N VAL A 283 21.61 26.12 7.56
CA VAL A 283 21.03 27.29 8.25
C VAL A 283 20.22 28.11 7.25
N HIS A 284 19.28 28.91 7.72
CA HIS A 284 18.54 29.81 6.85
C HIS A 284 19.46 30.98 6.42
N PRO A 285 19.49 31.38 5.12
CA PRO A 285 20.37 32.45 4.62
C PRO A 285 20.17 33.80 5.29
N ASP A 286 18.96 34.08 5.76
CA ASP A 286 18.62 35.34 6.43
C ASP A 286 18.69 35.28 7.96
N ASP A 287 19.10 34.15 8.54
CA ASP A 287 19.18 34.02 9.99
C ASP A 287 20.37 34.84 10.56
N PRO A 288 20.11 35.93 11.30
CA PRO A 288 21.18 36.77 11.84
C PRO A 288 22.07 36.01 12.84
N ARG A 289 21.57 34.92 13.46
CA ARG A 289 22.32 34.09 14.40
C ARG A 289 23.48 33.37 13.72
N TYR A 290 23.31 32.97 12.45
CA TYR A 290 24.26 32.11 11.73
C TYR A 290 24.99 32.79 10.57
N ARG A 291 24.64 34.03 10.23
CA ARG A 291 25.25 34.78 9.11
C ARG A 291 26.78 34.83 9.12
N HIS A 292 27.37 34.90 10.31
CA HIS A 292 28.82 34.91 10.51
C HIS A 292 29.50 33.54 10.27
N LEU A 293 28.72 32.46 10.15
CA LEU A 293 29.18 31.09 9.96
C LEU A 293 28.95 30.58 8.52
N HIS A 294 28.39 31.39 7.63
CA HIS A 294 28.18 30.99 6.24
C HIS A 294 29.49 30.61 5.54
N GLY A 295 29.49 29.46 4.87
CA GLY A 295 30.66 28.91 4.19
C GLY A 295 31.76 28.38 5.12
N LYS A 296 31.57 28.42 6.45
CA LYS A 296 32.48 27.78 7.41
C LYS A 296 32.27 26.27 7.42
N ARG A 297 33.21 25.57 8.07
CA ARG A 297 33.22 24.11 8.15
C ARG A 297 33.18 23.64 9.60
N LEU A 298 32.44 22.58 9.84
CA LEU A 298 32.25 21.93 11.13
C LEU A 298 33.05 20.64 11.20
N ARG A 299 33.59 20.31 12.38
CA ARG A 299 34.23 19.02 12.62
C ARG A 299 33.17 17.95 12.85
N CYS A 300 33.28 16.83 12.16
CA CYS A 300 32.41 15.68 12.41
C CYS A 300 32.75 15.04 13.77
N PRO A 301 31.78 14.79 14.67
CA PRO A 301 32.07 14.20 15.97
C PRO A 301 32.60 12.76 15.92
N PHE A 302 32.14 11.96 14.94
CA PHE A 302 32.39 10.51 14.89
C PHE A 302 33.10 10.03 13.62
N ARG A 303 33.49 10.95 12.74
CA ARG A 303 34.20 10.64 11.49
C ARG A 303 35.33 11.63 11.30
N GLU A 304 36.43 11.17 10.73
CA GLU A 304 37.50 12.08 10.33
C GLU A 304 37.03 13.06 9.24
N GLY A 305 37.48 14.31 9.36
CA GLY A 305 37.19 15.36 8.40
C GLY A 305 36.17 16.40 8.89
N THR A 306 35.66 17.15 7.91
CA THR A 306 34.79 18.31 8.16
C THR A 306 33.62 18.32 7.18
N ILE A 307 32.50 18.92 7.60
CA ILE A 307 31.31 19.15 6.77
C ILE A 307 31.04 20.65 6.63
N PRO A 308 30.53 21.12 5.49
CA PRO A 308 30.20 22.53 5.29
C PRO A 308 28.96 22.96 6.09
N ILE A 309 28.91 24.25 6.44
CA ILE A 309 27.67 24.95 6.74
C ILE A 309 27.12 25.52 5.44
N ILE A 310 25.90 25.11 5.08
CA ILE A 310 25.21 25.55 3.87
C ILE A 310 24.02 26.44 4.23
N ALA A 311 23.65 27.33 3.31
CA ALA A 311 22.48 28.17 3.46
C ALA A 311 21.34 27.62 2.60
N ASP A 312 20.25 27.17 3.21
CA ASP A 312 19.10 26.59 2.51
C ASP A 312 17.79 27.07 3.16
N ALA A 313 17.08 27.95 2.46
CA ALA A 313 15.81 28.52 2.93
C ALA A 313 14.61 27.55 2.80
N GLU A 314 14.75 26.48 2.01
CA GLU A 314 13.67 25.52 1.77
C GLU A 314 13.64 24.46 2.88
N LEU A 315 14.81 24.02 3.35
CA LEU A 315 14.94 23.03 4.42
C LEU A 315 14.80 23.66 5.82
N VAL A 316 15.28 24.88 6.01
CA VAL A 316 15.47 25.45 7.35
C VAL A 316 14.37 26.44 7.71
N ASP A 317 13.56 26.08 8.70
CA ASP A 317 12.70 27.01 9.42
C ASP A 317 13.48 27.66 10.59
N MET A 318 13.55 28.99 10.60
CA MET A 318 14.23 29.77 11.64
C MET A 318 13.57 29.63 13.01
N GLU A 319 12.27 29.37 13.07
CA GLU A 319 11.49 29.28 14.30
C GLU A 319 11.55 27.88 14.93
N PHE A 320 11.94 26.85 14.15
CA PHE A 320 11.99 25.48 14.62
C PHE A 320 13.35 25.09 15.21
N GLY A 321 13.33 24.45 16.38
CA GLY A 321 14.53 23.94 17.04
C GLY A 321 15.53 25.05 17.34
N THR A 322 16.73 24.95 16.76
CA THR A 322 17.79 25.97 16.89
C THR A 322 17.90 26.89 15.68
N GLY A 323 17.11 26.66 14.61
CA GLY A 323 17.32 27.28 13.30
C GLY A 323 18.55 26.74 12.53
N ALA A 324 19.16 25.65 13.01
CA ALA A 324 20.20 24.90 12.31
C ALA A 324 19.84 23.41 12.26
N VAL A 325 19.88 22.84 11.05
CA VAL A 325 19.43 21.48 10.77
C VAL A 325 20.62 20.65 10.30
N LYS A 326 20.89 19.51 10.95
CA LYS A 326 21.86 18.55 10.41
C LYS A 326 21.31 17.92 9.13
N VAL A 327 22.15 17.77 8.11
CA VAL A 327 21.72 17.24 6.80
C VAL A 327 22.32 15.84 6.60
N THR A 328 21.44 14.83 6.55
CA THR A 328 21.78 13.42 6.32
C THR A 328 21.08 12.88 5.06
N PRO A 329 21.56 13.19 3.84
CA PRO A 329 20.83 12.93 2.60
C PRO A 329 20.41 11.47 2.36
N ALA A 330 21.12 10.51 2.95
CA ALA A 330 20.84 9.09 2.76
C ALA A 330 19.74 8.52 3.67
N HIS A 331 19.16 9.31 4.59
CA HIS A 331 18.24 8.82 5.63
C HIS A 331 17.00 9.69 5.86
N ASP A 332 16.83 10.82 5.18
CA ASP A 332 15.65 11.68 5.29
C ASP A 332 15.30 12.32 3.93
N PRO A 333 14.02 12.32 3.50
CA PRO A 333 13.61 12.91 2.22
C PRO A 333 13.94 14.39 2.05
N ASN A 334 13.76 15.21 3.09
CA ASN A 334 14.03 16.64 3.01
C ASN A 334 15.54 16.91 2.95
N ASP A 335 16.32 16.13 3.72
CA ASP A 335 17.78 16.18 3.66
C ASP A 335 18.31 15.69 2.31
N PHE A 336 17.63 14.72 1.67
CA PHE A 336 18.00 14.24 0.34
C PHE A 336 17.82 15.31 -0.72
N ASP A 337 16.66 15.99 -0.73
CA ASP A 337 16.39 17.08 -1.67
C ASP A 337 17.36 18.25 -1.45
N CYS A 338 17.64 18.62 -0.19
CA CYS A 338 18.68 19.57 0.16
C CYS A 338 20.07 19.11 -0.33
N GLY A 339 20.39 17.84 -0.11
CA GLY A 339 21.64 17.24 -0.59
C GLY A 339 21.80 17.33 -2.10
N LEU A 340 20.72 17.13 -2.87
CA LEU A 340 20.72 17.31 -4.31
C LEU A 340 20.93 18.78 -4.72
N ARG A 341 20.24 19.73 -4.07
CA ARG A 341 20.39 21.17 -4.34
C ARG A 341 21.82 21.67 -4.14
N HIS A 342 22.51 21.15 -3.12
CA HIS A 342 23.86 21.59 -2.74
C HIS A 342 24.99 20.64 -3.16
N GLY A 343 24.68 19.56 -3.89
CA GLY A 343 25.67 18.58 -4.35
C GLY A 343 26.38 17.84 -3.21
N LEU A 344 25.67 17.54 -2.12
CA LEU A 344 26.23 16.85 -0.96
C LEU A 344 26.40 15.35 -1.21
N PRO A 345 27.44 14.72 -0.63
CA PRO A 345 27.56 13.26 -0.63
C PRO A 345 26.35 12.58 0.03
N GLN A 346 26.08 11.34 -0.36
CA GLN A 346 24.97 10.55 0.17
C GLN A 346 25.51 9.33 0.93
N ILE A 347 25.71 9.48 2.24
CA ILE A 347 26.40 8.46 3.06
C ILE A 347 25.37 7.60 3.81
N SER A 348 25.15 6.37 3.33
CA SER A 348 24.29 5.41 4.01
C SER A 348 25.01 4.79 5.22
N ILE A 349 24.33 4.74 6.38
CA ILE A 349 24.86 4.19 7.63
C ILE A 349 24.16 2.89 8.05
N LEU A 350 23.14 2.46 7.31
CA LEU A 350 22.32 1.30 7.65
C LEU A 350 22.56 0.15 6.67
N THR A 351 22.63 -1.05 7.21
CA THR A 351 22.47 -2.31 6.49
C THR A 351 20.98 -2.58 6.23
N GLU A 352 20.68 -3.55 5.36
CA GLU A 352 19.30 -3.97 5.07
C GLU A 352 18.53 -4.48 6.31
N ALA A 353 19.26 -4.99 7.31
CA ALA A 353 18.69 -5.49 8.56
C ALA A 353 18.52 -4.38 9.63
N GLY A 354 18.84 -3.12 9.33
CA GLY A 354 18.76 -2.02 10.30
C GLY A 354 19.90 -2.01 11.33
N LEU A 355 21.03 -2.67 11.01
CA LEU A 355 22.28 -2.54 11.75
C LEU A 355 23.11 -1.40 11.16
N ILE A 356 23.91 -0.74 12.00
CA ILE A 356 24.90 0.23 11.57
C ILE A 356 25.99 -0.48 10.73
N ASN A 357 26.28 0.04 9.54
CA ASN A 357 27.31 -0.48 8.65
C ASN A 357 28.69 0.13 8.96
N ASP A 358 29.69 -0.18 8.13
CA ASP A 358 31.07 0.26 8.33
C ASP A 358 31.26 1.79 8.34
N ASN A 359 30.36 2.56 7.72
CA ASN A 359 30.40 4.02 7.77
C ASN A 359 30.09 4.58 9.18
N GLY A 360 29.53 3.77 10.07
CA GLY A 360 29.29 4.14 11.46
C GLY A 360 30.50 4.02 12.37
N GLY A 361 31.66 3.57 11.88
CA GLY A 361 32.90 3.51 12.66
C GLY A 361 32.77 2.67 13.93
N GLU A 362 33.02 3.29 15.10
CA GLU A 362 32.94 2.61 16.40
C GLU A 362 31.54 2.05 16.74
N PHE A 363 30.50 2.48 16.02
CA PHE A 363 29.12 2.03 16.22
C PHE A 363 28.70 0.91 15.26
N ALA A 364 29.58 0.46 14.37
CA ALA A 364 29.29 -0.61 13.41
C ALA A 364 28.79 -1.89 14.10
N GLY A 365 27.76 -2.50 13.53
CA GLY A 365 27.11 -3.71 14.06
C GLY A 365 26.01 -3.45 15.11
N LEU A 366 25.92 -2.26 15.70
CA LEU A 366 24.82 -1.92 16.60
C LEU A 366 23.49 -1.83 15.85
N ARG A 367 22.38 -2.12 16.53
CA ARG A 367 21.04 -1.87 15.97
C ARG A 367 20.72 -0.38 16.00
N ARG A 368 19.99 0.14 15.02
CA ARG A 368 19.67 1.59 14.87
C ARG A 368 19.25 2.31 16.17
N PHE A 369 18.39 1.70 17.00
CA PHE A 369 17.91 2.33 18.23
C PHE A 369 18.81 2.10 19.45
N GLU A 370 19.66 1.07 19.43
CA GLU A 370 20.74 0.92 20.41
C GLU A 370 21.86 1.92 20.11
N CYS A 371 22.17 2.11 18.83
CA CYS A 371 23.09 3.15 18.34
C CYS A 371 22.62 4.54 18.77
N ARG A 372 21.32 4.83 18.74
CA ARG A 372 20.75 6.08 19.25
C ARG A 372 21.19 6.38 20.69
N THR A 373 21.08 5.38 21.58
CA THR A 373 21.51 5.53 22.98
C THR A 373 23.03 5.64 23.10
N ALA A 374 23.78 4.86 22.31
CA ALA A 374 25.24 4.91 22.30
C ALA A 374 25.78 6.27 21.86
N ILE A 375 25.18 6.86 20.82
CA ILE A 375 25.52 8.19 20.31
C ILE A 375 25.26 9.27 21.36
N GLN A 376 24.11 9.23 22.05
CA GLN A 376 23.80 10.18 23.12
C GLN A 376 24.87 10.15 24.21
N LYS A 377 25.22 8.95 24.69
CA LYS A 377 26.27 8.78 25.69
C LYS A 377 27.61 9.34 25.19
N ARG A 378 27.99 9.03 23.95
CA ARG A 378 29.26 9.48 23.39
C ARG A 378 29.32 11.01 23.21
N LEU A 379 28.23 11.64 22.78
CA LEU A 379 28.11 13.10 22.71
C LEU A 379 28.26 13.74 24.11
N CYS A 380 27.70 13.11 25.15
CA CYS A 380 27.86 13.54 26.54
C CYS A 380 29.33 13.46 26.97
N ASP A 381 29.99 12.32 26.74
CA ASP A 381 31.41 12.10 27.07
C ASP A 381 32.34 13.10 26.34
N MET A 382 31.94 13.58 25.16
CA MET A 382 32.66 14.59 24.37
C MET A 382 32.32 16.04 24.76
N GLY A 383 31.37 16.25 25.68
CA GLY A 383 30.88 17.58 26.06
C GLY A 383 30.09 18.31 24.96
N LEU A 384 29.56 17.56 23.98
CA LEU A 384 28.81 18.10 22.84
C LEU A 384 27.29 18.02 23.03
N GLU A 385 26.80 17.29 24.02
CA GLU A 385 25.37 17.22 24.34
C GLU A 385 24.85 18.59 24.85
N ARG A 386 23.68 19.02 24.35
CA ARG A 386 22.97 20.23 24.81
C ARG A 386 21.59 19.93 25.38
N GLY A 387 21.26 18.64 25.54
CA GLY A 387 20.06 18.14 26.19
C GLY A 387 19.04 17.57 25.20
N ARG A 388 17.85 17.25 25.72
CA ARG A 388 16.72 16.78 24.92
C ARG A 388 15.42 17.29 25.53
N LYS A 389 14.44 17.60 24.68
CA LYS A 389 13.10 18.04 25.12
C LYS A 389 12.00 17.18 24.48
N PRO A 390 10.86 16.95 25.17
CA PRO A 390 9.71 16.30 24.54
C PRO A 390 9.29 17.05 23.28
N ASN A 391 8.97 16.32 22.23
CA ASN A 391 8.59 16.86 20.95
C ASN A 391 7.52 15.99 20.30
N ALA A 392 6.43 16.61 19.85
CA ALA A 392 5.43 15.91 19.06
C ALA A 392 6.03 15.48 17.71
N MET A 393 5.75 14.26 17.28
CA MET A 393 6.31 13.75 16.02
C MET A 393 5.41 12.73 15.36
N ARG A 394 5.59 12.60 14.04
CA ARG A 394 4.92 11.60 13.21
C ARG A 394 5.89 10.50 12.84
N LEU A 395 5.59 9.26 13.23
CA LEU A 395 6.39 8.09 12.88
C LEU A 395 5.78 7.35 11.70
N ALA A 396 6.61 7.01 10.72
CA ALA A 396 6.26 6.09 9.64
C ALA A 396 6.42 4.65 10.10
N ILE A 397 5.36 3.84 9.97
CA ILE A 397 5.28 2.47 10.44
C ILE A 397 4.86 1.56 9.29
N CYS A 398 5.47 0.38 9.19
CA CYS A 398 5.04 -0.64 8.25
C CYS A 398 3.64 -1.15 8.61
N SER A 399 2.67 -1.01 7.69
CA SER A 399 1.30 -1.50 7.89
C SER A 399 1.23 -2.99 8.30
N ARG A 400 2.19 -3.80 7.85
CA ARG A 400 2.22 -5.26 8.07
C ARG A 400 2.96 -5.68 9.33
N THR A 401 4.21 -5.25 9.49
CA THR A 401 5.07 -5.72 10.60
C THR A 401 4.98 -4.83 11.84
N LYS A 402 4.42 -3.63 11.69
CA LYS A 402 4.44 -2.55 12.69
C LYS A 402 5.85 -2.07 13.06
N ASP A 403 6.84 -2.38 12.23
CA ASP A 403 8.20 -1.87 12.37
C ASP A 403 8.31 -0.39 11.91
N ILE A 404 9.27 0.34 12.48
CA ILE A 404 9.56 1.72 12.07
C ILE A 404 10.24 1.70 10.70
N ILE A 405 9.72 2.51 9.79
CA ILE A 405 10.23 2.65 8.42
C ILE A 405 11.50 3.49 8.39
N GLU A 406 12.47 3.01 7.64
CA GLU A 406 13.72 3.72 7.37
C GLU A 406 13.73 4.23 5.94
N PRO A 407 13.96 5.53 5.70
CA PRO A 407 14.33 6.00 4.37
C PRO A 407 15.74 5.47 4.06
N VAL A 408 15.88 4.65 3.02
CA VAL A 408 17.17 4.09 2.60
C VAL A 408 17.38 4.31 1.12
N LEU A 409 18.60 4.67 0.71
CA LEU A 409 18.95 4.77 -0.70
C LEU A 409 19.06 3.38 -1.33
N LYS A 410 18.19 3.13 -2.30
CA LYS A 410 18.22 1.90 -3.11
C LYS A 410 18.00 2.22 -4.59
N PRO A 411 18.67 1.50 -5.50
CA PRO A 411 18.39 1.61 -6.92
C PRO A 411 17.07 0.91 -7.21
N GLN A 412 16.00 1.68 -7.41
CA GLN A 412 14.66 1.16 -7.68
C GLN A 412 14.12 1.63 -9.02
N TRP A 413 13.07 0.94 -9.46
CA TRP A 413 12.30 1.30 -10.64
C TRP A 413 11.16 2.23 -10.24
N PHE A 414 11.05 3.36 -10.93
CA PHE A 414 10.01 4.37 -10.74
C PHE A 414 9.24 4.55 -12.04
N MET A 415 7.97 4.90 -11.93
CA MET A 415 7.12 5.20 -13.07
C MET A 415 6.62 6.64 -12.96
N ASP A 416 6.95 7.45 -13.97
CA ASP A 416 6.35 8.78 -14.13
C ASP A 416 4.86 8.60 -14.42
N CYS A 417 4.05 8.90 -13.42
CA CYS A 417 2.60 8.78 -13.46
C CYS A 417 1.90 10.10 -13.82
N THR A 418 2.62 11.20 -14.04
CA THR A 418 2.01 12.53 -14.20
C THR A 418 1.00 12.57 -15.35
N ALA A 419 1.42 12.18 -16.56
CA ALA A 419 0.53 12.17 -17.72
C ALA A 419 -0.60 11.12 -17.61
N LEU A 420 -0.38 10.03 -16.87
CA LEU A 420 -1.41 9.01 -16.62
C LEU A 420 -2.47 9.53 -15.65
N ALA A 421 -2.03 10.25 -14.62
CA ALA A 421 -2.89 10.86 -13.61
C ALA A 421 -3.75 11.96 -14.22
N GLU A 422 -3.17 12.84 -15.05
CA GLU A 422 -3.90 13.88 -15.78
C GLU A 422 -5.03 13.28 -16.63
N ARG A 423 -4.74 12.25 -17.43
CA ARG A 423 -5.75 11.55 -18.24
C ARG A 423 -6.84 10.90 -17.39
N ALA A 424 -6.49 10.33 -16.25
CA ALA A 424 -7.44 9.71 -15.34
C ALA A 424 -8.37 10.74 -14.66
N VAL A 425 -7.88 11.95 -14.40
CA VAL A 425 -8.71 13.08 -13.95
C VAL A 425 -9.63 13.55 -15.08
N GLU A 426 -9.10 13.75 -16.29
CA GLU A 426 -9.86 14.18 -17.47
C GLU A 426 -11.00 13.21 -17.82
N ALA A 427 -10.78 11.89 -17.68
CA ALA A 427 -11.83 10.89 -17.91
C ALA A 427 -13.05 11.09 -16.99
N VAL A 428 -12.83 11.51 -15.74
CA VAL A 428 -13.93 11.78 -14.79
C VAL A 428 -14.60 13.12 -15.10
N GLU A 429 -13.82 14.14 -15.47
CA GLU A 429 -14.32 15.49 -15.75
C GLU A 429 -15.10 15.58 -17.05
N SER A 430 -14.67 14.87 -18.09
CA SER A 430 -15.38 14.74 -19.36
C SER A 430 -16.63 13.88 -19.26
N GLY A 431 -16.74 13.06 -18.20
CA GLY A 431 -17.85 12.14 -17.98
C GLY A 431 -17.72 10.78 -18.70
N GLU A 432 -16.56 10.50 -19.32
CA GLU A 432 -16.20 9.18 -19.86
C GLU A 432 -16.19 8.11 -18.75
N LEU A 433 -15.60 8.45 -17.60
CA LEU A 433 -15.61 7.68 -16.37
C LEU A 433 -16.58 8.30 -15.36
N LYS A 434 -17.54 7.50 -14.87
CA LYS A 434 -18.51 7.94 -13.86
C LYS A 434 -18.24 7.27 -12.53
N LEU A 435 -17.94 8.07 -11.50
CA LEU A 435 -17.79 7.59 -10.13
C LEU A 435 -19.12 7.75 -9.37
N ILE A 436 -19.53 6.69 -8.67
CA ILE A 436 -20.76 6.66 -7.90
C ILE A 436 -20.44 6.27 -6.45
N PRO A 437 -20.81 7.08 -5.45
CA PRO A 437 -21.42 8.41 -5.56
C PRO A 437 -20.43 9.49 -6.03
N SER A 438 -20.94 10.58 -6.62
CA SER A 438 -20.15 11.67 -7.21
C SER A 438 -19.26 12.43 -6.21
N SER A 439 -19.48 12.26 -4.91
CA SER A 439 -18.57 12.76 -3.87
C SER A 439 -17.14 12.21 -4.01
N HIS A 440 -16.97 11.04 -4.64
CA HIS A 440 -15.65 10.46 -4.90
C HIS A 440 -14.85 11.23 -5.96
N ASN A 441 -15.47 12.10 -6.77
CA ASN A 441 -14.77 12.90 -7.77
C ASN A 441 -13.70 13.80 -7.12
N ALA A 442 -14.02 14.40 -5.97
CA ALA A 442 -13.09 15.27 -5.24
C ALA A 442 -11.91 14.46 -4.69
N VAL A 443 -12.17 13.28 -4.14
CA VAL A 443 -11.13 12.38 -3.61
C VAL A 443 -10.21 11.88 -4.74
N TRP A 444 -10.81 11.45 -5.86
CA TRP A 444 -10.08 11.01 -7.06
C TRP A 444 -9.16 12.10 -7.60
N ARG A 445 -9.69 13.32 -7.77
CA ARG A 445 -8.92 14.47 -8.25
C ARG A 445 -7.79 14.81 -7.29
N SER A 446 -8.10 14.97 -6.00
CA SER A 446 -7.11 15.32 -4.99
C SER A 446 -5.95 14.34 -4.98
N TRP A 447 -6.24 13.03 -5.00
CA TRP A 447 -5.21 12.00 -4.98
C TRP A 447 -4.33 12.04 -6.24
N LEU A 448 -4.93 12.06 -7.43
CA LEU A 448 -4.20 12.05 -8.70
C LEU A 448 -3.37 13.32 -8.93
N THR A 449 -3.85 14.49 -8.48
CA THR A 449 -3.10 15.75 -8.60
C THR A 449 -1.91 15.86 -7.65
N SER A 450 -1.80 14.98 -6.65
CA SER A 450 -0.71 14.98 -5.67
C SER A 450 0.33 13.87 -5.92
N ILE A 451 0.22 13.14 -7.02
CA ILE A 451 1.17 12.08 -7.38
C ILE A 451 2.53 12.70 -7.72
N LYS A 452 3.61 12.11 -7.18
CA LYS A 452 4.99 12.50 -7.46
C LYS A 452 5.55 11.74 -8.68
N PRO A 453 6.38 12.37 -9.53
CA PRO A 453 7.01 11.74 -10.69
C PRO A 453 8.10 10.70 -10.38
#